data_AF-A0A3N4HS33-F1
#
_entry.id   AF-A0A3N4HS33-F1
#
_cell.length_a   1.000
_cell.length_b   1.000
_cell.length_c   1.000
_cell.angle_alpha   90.00
_cell.angle_beta   90.00
_cell.angle_gamma   90.00
#
_symmetry.space_group_name_H-M   'P 1'
#
loop_
_entity.id
_entity.type
_entity.pdbx_description
1 polymer ?
#
loop_
_entity_poly.entity_id
_entity_poly.type
_entity_poly.pdbx_seq_one_letter_code
_entity_poly.pdbx_strand_id
1 'polypeptide(L)'
;MSRKKKAGKKRLVRARQSSTVASRESSGCEQSSNNYRNAITQVDPRYTSELHLAPPAPPAPPPAPPRSYGSFLRRETSYDEHPWTVAYRAQPPKTTPSLSLEARLQRIRSRRQALLGRLATMNERRRIQYEEMAPEFIENGLDPPEYKVITFPFFEPVQPNLIAILEEEIDLYEYIFDRWRKDHIMAVAMDESAPGNDPASGRQRILNSYDLLTANGFNEGKRPETEEEIREYGRMIFAPGGN
;
A
#
# COMPACT_ATOMS: atom_id res chain seq x y z
N MET A 1 -36.93 37.21 47.49
CA MET A 1 -35.55 37.24 46.93
C MET A 1 -35.49 36.34 45.70
N SER A 2 -35.42 36.93 44.51
CA SER A 2 -35.63 36.24 43.23
C SER A 2 -34.29 36.16 42.46
N ARG A 3 -33.77 34.94 42.27
CA ARG A 3 -32.50 34.70 41.54
C ARG A 3 -32.78 34.49 40.05
N LYS A 4 -32.57 35.53 39.25
CA LYS A 4 -32.55 35.45 37.78
C LYS A 4 -31.29 34.71 37.31
N LYS A 5 -31.44 33.52 36.71
CA LYS A 5 -30.39 32.82 35.95
C LYS A 5 -30.21 33.53 34.60
N LYS A 6 -29.04 34.12 34.37
CA LYS A 6 -28.62 34.63 33.05
C LYS A 6 -28.17 33.46 32.19
N ALA A 7 -28.84 33.27 31.05
CA ALA A 7 -28.43 32.35 30.00
C ALA A 7 -27.15 32.89 29.31
N GLY A 8 -26.07 32.12 29.39
CA GLY A 8 -24.82 32.39 28.68
C GLY A 8 -24.97 32.10 27.19
N LYS A 9 -24.96 33.16 26.39
CA LYS A 9 -24.96 33.11 24.92
C LYS A 9 -23.57 32.65 24.46
N LYS A 10 -23.38 31.35 24.21
CA LYS A 10 -22.17 30.84 23.54
C LYS A 10 -22.18 31.31 22.09
N ARG A 11 -21.32 32.28 21.78
CA ARG A 11 -21.04 32.75 20.41
C ARG A 11 -20.30 31.63 19.67
N LEU A 12 -20.95 31.08 18.64
CA LEU A 12 -20.34 30.22 17.64
C LEU A 12 -19.36 31.08 16.81
N VAL A 13 -18.07 30.93 17.05
CA VAL A 13 -17.02 31.55 16.23
C VAL A 13 -16.91 30.72 14.95
N ARG A 14 -17.52 31.20 13.87
CA ARG A 14 -17.22 30.71 12.51
C ARG A 14 -15.80 31.14 12.16
N ALA A 15 -14.85 30.21 12.23
CA ALA A 15 -13.54 30.36 11.60
C ALA A 15 -13.75 30.42 10.08
N ARG A 16 -13.60 31.62 9.51
CA ARG A 16 -13.47 31.80 8.07
C ARG A 16 -12.11 31.26 7.66
N GLN A 17 -12.10 30.15 6.93
CA GLN A 17 -10.96 29.77 6.12
C GLN A 17 -10.81 30.79 4.98
N SER A 18 -9.73 31.54 5.02
CA SER A 18 -9.25 32.35 3.91
C SER A 18 -7.74 32.16 3.85
N SER A 19 -7.32 30.97 3.41
CA SER A 19 -5.93 30.73 3.04
C SER A 19 -5.79 30.99 1.54
N THR A 20 -5.50 32.25 1.23
CA THR A 20 -4.89 32.64 -0.04
C THR A 20 -3.48 32.04 -0.05
N VAL A 21 -3.32 30.87 -0.64
CA VAL A 21 -1.99 30.28 -0.86
C VAL A 21 -1.36 31.05 -2.00
N ALA A 22 -0.43 31.93 -1.64
CA ALA A 22 0.46 32.59 -2.57
C ALA A 22 1.32 31.52 -3.26
N SER A 23 1.24 31.48 -4.60
CA SER A 23 2.19 30.80 -5.46
C SER A 23 3.59 31.34 -5.17
N ARG A 24 4.39 30.53 -4.47
CA ARG A 24 5.84 30.75 -4.36
C ARG A 24 6.51 29.75 -5.29
N GLU A 25 7.04 30.32 -6.36
CA GLU A 25 7.94 29.71 -7.32
C GLU A 25 9.04 28.93 -6.60
N SER A 26 9.06 27.60 -6.75
CA SER A 26 10.23 26.78 -6.41
C SER A 26 10.98 26.51 -7.70
N SER A 27 11.76 27.52 -8.10
CA SER A 27 12.92 27.33 -8.96
C SER A 27 14.00 26.61 -8.15
N GLY A 28 14.51 25.49 -8.67
CA GLY A 28 15.75 24.90 -8.20
C GLY A 28 15.65 23.45 -7.74
N CYS A 29 15.58 22.51 -8.69
CA CYS A 29 16.12 21.17 -8.49
C CYS A 29 16.48 20.50 -9.84
N GLU A 30 17.25 21.20 -10.68
CA GLU A 30 17.89 20.61 -11.86
C GLU A 30 19.41 20.81 -11.75
N GLN A 31 20.09 20.06 -10.88
CA GLN A 31 21.56 20.02 -10.86
C GLN A 31 22.11 18.86 -10.02
N SER A 32 21.70 17.61 -10.30
CA SER A 32 22.39 16.45 -9.69
C SER A 32 22.42 15.18 -10.55
N SER A 33 22.39 15.32 -11.88
CA SER A 33 22.39 14.15 -12.80
C SER A 33 23.57 14.10 -13.76
N ASN A 34 24.55 15.00 -13.68
CA ASN A 34 25.64 15.08 -14.67
C ASN A 34 26.99 14.47 -14.25
N ASN A 35 27.11 13.80 -13.09
CA ASN A 35 28.41 13.32 -12.58
C ASN A 35 28.75 11.83 -12.83
N TYR A 36 27.99 11.09 -13.64
CA TYR A 36 28.27 9.65 -13.87
C TYR A 36 28.67 9.28 -15.30
N ARG A 37 29.02 10.24 -16.16
CA ARG A 37 29.27 9.96 -17.59
C ARG A 37 30.73 9.95 -18.07
N ASN A 38 31.73 10.20 -17.21
CA ASN A 38 33.12 10.39 -17.65
C ASN A 38 34.19 9.49 -17.02
N ALA A 39 33.86 8.28 -16.57
CA ALA A 39 34.85 7.36 -15.94
C ALA A 39 35.17 6.09 -16.75
N ILE A 40 35.10 6.14 -18.09
CA ILE A 40 35.53 5.02 -18.95
C ILE A 40 36.35 5.56 -20.10
N THR A 41 37.64 5.81 -19.88
CA THR A 41 38.69 5.84 -20.93
C THR A 41 40.08 6.07 -20.31
N GLN A 42 40.64 5.07 -19.64
CA GLN A 42 42.10 4.91 -19.54
C GLN A 42 42.42 3.42 -19.50
N VAL A 43 42.60 2.82 -20.68
CA VAL A 43 43.22 1.51 -20.84
C VAL A 43 44.71 1.77 -21.06
N ASP A 44 45.53 1.25 -20.16
CA ASP A 44 46.98 1.39 -20.12
C ASP A 44 47.63 0.62 -21.29
N PRO A 45 48.40 1.26 -22.19
CA PRO A 45 48.97 0.62 -23.38
C PRO A 45 50.24 -0.21 -23.11
N ARG A 46 50.58 -0.54 -21.86
CA ARG A 46 51.83 -1.23 -21.51
C ARG A 46 51.77 -2.75 -21.38
N TYR A 47 50.63 -3.39 -21.66
CA TYR A 47 50.56 -4.85 -21.69
C TYR A 47 50.82 -5.40 -23.09
N THR A 48 52.10 -5.42 -23.47
CA THR A 48 52.58 -6.26 -24.57
C THR A 48 53.44 -7.40 -24.01
N SER A 49 53.13 -8.60 -24.53
CA SER A 49 54.03 -9.75 -24.62
C SER A 49 54.32 -10.54 -23.34
N GLU A 50 53.69 -11.70 -23.21
CA GLU A 50 54.31 -12.99 -23.57
C GLU A 50 53.27 -14.11 -23.48
N LEU A 51 52.76 -14.54 -24.64
CA LEU A 51 51.85 -15.69 -24.78
C LEU A 51 52.67 -16.97 -24.74
N HIS A 52 52.97 -17.44 -23.54
CA HIS A 52 53.31 -18.84 -23.35
C HIS A 52 52.08 -19.69 -23.73
N LEU A 53 52.23 -20.51 -24.77
CA LEU A 53 51.25 -21.50 -25.20
C LEU A 53 51.02 -22.48 -24.04
N ALA A 54 49.93 -22.26 -23.31
CA ALA A 54 49.46 -23.22 -22.31
C ALA A 54 49.04 -24.52 -23.01
N PRO A 55 49.29 -25.68 -22.40
CA PRO A 55 48.79 -26.95 -22.91
C PRO A 55 47.25 -26.90 -23.05
N PRO A 56 46.68 -27.64 -24.03
CA PRO A 56 45.25 -27.61 -24.30
C PRO A 56 44.48 -27.95 -23.01
N ALA A 57 43.59 -27.04 -22.62
CA ALA A 57 42.73 -27.24 -21.48
C ALA A 57 41.92 -28.53 -21.67
N PRO A 58 41.75 -29.36 -20.62
CA PRO A 58 40.87 -30.51 -20.70
C PRO A 58 39.47 -30.09 -21.15
N PRO A 59 38.75 -30.95 -21.89
CA PRO A 59 37.41 -30.63 -22.37
C PRO A 59 36.54 -30.19 -21.19
N ALA A 60 35.94 -29.01 -21.32
CA ALA A 60 35.07 -28.47 -20.30
C ALA A 60 33.99 -29.50 -19.94
N PRO A 61 33.74 -29.75 -18.64
CA PRO A 61 32.62 -30.60 -18.25
C PRO A 61 31.32 -30.04 -18.87
N PRO A 62 30.38 -30.92 -19.26
CA PRO A 62 29.11 -30.46 -19.82
C PRO A 62 28.47 -29.47 -18.83
N PRO A 63 27.86 -28.38 -19.33
CA PRO A 63 27.23 -27.39 -18.49
C PRO A 63 26.22 -28.10 -17.57
N ALA A 64 26.35 -27.88 -16.27
CA ALA A 64 25.41 -28.41 -15.32
C ALA A 64 23.98 -28.02 -15.76
N PRO A 65 23.00 -28.94 -15.69
CA PRO A 65 21.63 -28.60 -16.04
C PRO A 65 21.22 -27.36 -15.23
N PRO A 66 20.50 -26.40 -15.84
CA PRO A 66 20.08 -25.20 -15.14
C PRO A 66 19.37 -25.64 -13.86
N ARG A 67 19.92 -25.25 -12.70
CA ARG A 67 19.27 -25.51 -11.41
C ARG A 67 17.85 -24.99 -11.54
N SER A 68 16.88 -25.88 -11.42
CA SER A 68 15.47 -25.51 -11.32
C SER A 68 15.34 -24.59 -10.10
N TYR A 69 15.17 -23.30 -10.36
CA TYR A 69 14.97 -22.28 -9.31
C TYR A 69 13.62 -22.45 -8.58
N GLY A 70 12.78 -23.41 -9.01
CA GLY A 70 11.45 -23.63 -8.44
C GLY A 70 11.42 -24.12 -6.99
N SER A 71 12.56 -24.45 -6.37
CA SER A 71 12.61 -24.98 -5.00
C SER A 71 13.11 -24.00 -3.94
N PHE A 72 13.56 -22.79 -4.29
CA PHE A 72 14.12 -21.85 -3.29
C PHE A 72 13.07 -21.17 -2.39
N LEU A 73 11.80 -21.14 -2.80
CA LEU A 73 10.71 -20.57 -1.97
C LEU A 73 9.96 -21.63 -1.15
N ARG A 74 10.31 -22.91 -1.28
CA ARG A 74 9.66 -24.01 -0.54
C ARG A 74 10.50 -24.44 0.67
N ARG A 75 11.09 -23.47 1.37
CA ARG A 75 11.63 -23.76 2.71
C ARG A 75 10.45 -23.80 3.66
N GLU A 76 10.17 -25.00 4.17
CA GLU A 76 9.22 -25.31 5.23
C GLU A 76 9.61 -24.54 6.51
N THR A 77 9.30 -23.26 6.55
CA THR A 77 9.21 -22.55 7.80
C THR A 77 7.77 -22.75 8.27
N SER A 78 7.58 -23.48 9.37
CA SER A 78 6.31 -23.72 10.05
C SER A 78 5.68 -22.45 10.66
N TYR A 79 5.91 -21.29 10.06
CA TYR A 79 5.10 -20.12 10.33
C TYR A 79 3.73 -20.44 9.77
N ASP A 80 2.72 -20.50 10.64
CA ASP A 80 1.32 -20.56 10.28
C ASP A 80 1.11 -19.66 9.06
N GLU A 81 0.86 -20.27 7.90
CA GLU A 81 0.71 -19.52 6.66
C GLU A 81 -0.41 -18.53 6.90
N HIS A 82 -0.07 -17.25 6.91
CA HIS A 82 -1.01 -16.21 7.25
C HIS A 82 -2.20 -16.36 6.29
N PRO A 83 -3.47 -16.36 6.74
CA PRO A 83 -4.62 -16.78 5.91
C PRO A 83 -4.71 -16.12 4.52
N TRP A 84 -4.14 -14.93 4.36
CA TRP A 84 -4.08 -14.22 3.08
C TRP A 84 -3.08 -14.81 2.07
N THR A 85 -1.99 -15.47 2.50
CA THR A 85 -1.06 -16.13 1.56
C THR A 85 -1.74 -17.34 0.90
N VAL A 86 -2.58 -18.05 1.65
CA VAL A 86 -3.40 -19.16 1.13
C VAL A 86 -4.42 -18.64 0.11
N ALA A 87 -5.13 -17.56 0.43
CA ALA A 87 -6.11 -16.94 -0.47
C ALA A 87 -5.47 -16.41 -1.77
N TYR A 88 -4.27 -15.84 -1.70
CA TYR A 88 -3.54 -15.41 -2.89
C TYR A 88 -3.15 -16.60 -3.78
N ARG A 89 -2.62 -17.69 -3.19
CA ARG A 89 -2.24 -18.91 -3.94
C ARG A 89 -3.44 -19.63 -4.58
N ALA A 90 -4.65 -19.44 -4.05
CA ALA A 90 -5.87 -20.01 -4.62
C ALA A 90 -6.33 -19.30 -5.91
N GLN A 91 -5.77 -18.14 -6.25
CA GLN A 91 -6.13 -17.43 -7.48
C GLN A 91 -5.61 -18.19 -8.71
N PRO A 92 -6.42 -18.32 -9.78
CA PRO A 92 -5.94 -18.94 -11.01
C PRO A 92 -4.78 -18.11 -11.58
N PRO A 93 -3.74 -18.76 -12.15
CA PRO A 93 -2.64 -18.05 -12.74
C PRO A 93 -3.16 -17.11 -13.84
N LYS A 94 -2.78 -15.83 -13.78
CA LYS A 94 -3.12 -14.86 -14.81
C LYS A 94 -2.42 -15.27 -16.10
N THR A 95 -3.19 -15.69 -17.10
CA THR A 95 -2.67 -15.99 -18.44
C THR A 95 -2.18 -14.71 -19.07
N THR A 96 -0.86 -14.51 -19.04
CA THR A 96 -0.25 -13.34 -19.65
C THR A 96 -0.09 -13.63 -21.16
N PRO A 97 -0.55 -12.74 -22.05
CA PRO A 97 -0.31 -12.91 -23.48
C PRO A 97 1.20 -13.00 -23.75
N SER A 98 1.59 -13.73 -24.80
CA SER A 98 2.99 -13.93 -25.18
C SER A 98 3.61 -12.62 -25.67
N LEU A 99 4.02 -11.76 -24.73
CA LEU A 99 4.69 -10.49 -24.98
C LEU A 99 6.20 -10.72 -25.10
N SER A 100 6.88 -9.81 -25.81
CA SER A 100 8.35 -9.77 -25.82
C SER A 100 8.89 -9.54 -24.40
N LEU A 101 10.11 -10.01 -24.13
CA LEU A 101 10.75 -9.87 -22.82
C LEU A 101 10.88 -8.40 -22.39
N GLU A 102 11.23 -7.51 -23.33
CA GLU A 102 11.31 -6.07 -23.09
C GLU A 102 9.96 -5.47 -22.71
N ALA A 103 8.88 -5.85 -23.41
CA ALA A 103 7.54 -5.38 -23.09
C ALA A 103 7.09 -5.84 -21.70
N ARG A 104 7.41 -7.07 -21.30
CA ARG A 104 7.13 -7.59 -19.95
C ARG A 104 7.92 -6.81 -18.88
N LEU A 105 9.21 -6.58 -19.08
CA LEU A 105 10.03 -5.78 -18.16
C LEU A 105 9.48 -4.36 -18.00
N GLN A 106 9.10 -3.72 -19.10
CA GLN A 106 8.52 -2.38 -19.06
C GLN A 106 7.18 -2.39 -18.31
N ARG A 107 6.33 -3.40 -18.51
CA ARG A 107 5.08 -3.56 -17.77
C ARG A 107 5.31 -3.71 -16.26
N ILE A 108 6.30 -4.52 -15.84
CA ILE A 108 6.66 -4.68 -14.42
C ILE A 108 7.08 -3.35 -13.83
N ARG A 109 7.98 -2.61 -14.51
CA ARG A 109 8.43 -1.28 -14.06
C ARG A 109 7.27 -0.30 -13.90
N SER A 110 6.40 -0.21 -14.91
CA SER A 110 5.23 0.67 -14.86
C SER A 110 4.28 0.30 -13.72
N ARG A 111 4.03 -1.01 -13.51
CA ARG A 111 3.20 -1.48 -12.37
C ARG A 111 3.85 -1.15 -11.04
N ARG A 112 5.17 -1.32 -10.89
CA ARG A 112 5.92 -1.00 -9.65
C ARG A 112 5.76 0.47 -9.31
N GLN A 113 6.01 1.34 -10.30
CA GLN A 113 5.89 2.78 -10.12
C GLN A 113 4.44 3.19 -9.76
N ALA A 114 3.44 2.61 -10.43
CA ALA A 114 2.03 2.87 -10.12
C ALA A 114 1.65 2.39 -8.71
N LEU A 115 2.15 1.23 -8.27
CA LEU A 115 1.92 0.72 -6.92
C LEU A 115 2.60 1.61 -5.87
N LEU A 116 3.85 2.01 -6.08
CA LEU A 116 4.57 2.93 -5.19
C LEU A 116 3.87 4.29 -5.07
N GLY A 117 3.35 4.85 -6.17
CA GLY A 117 2.57 6.10 -6.13
C GLY A 117 1.28 5.97 -5.31
N ARG A 118 0.55 4.86 -5.46
CA ARG A 118 -0.64 4.55 -4.66
C ARG A 118 -0.28 4.35 -3.17
N LEU A 119 0.82 3.67 -2.89
CA LEU A 119 1.32 3.44 -1.53
C LEU A 119 1.72 4.75 -0.85
N ALA A 120 2.40 5.65 -1.56
CA ALA A 120 2.76 6.98 -1.06
C ALA A 120 1.51 7.79 -0.69
N THR A 121 0.48 7.76 -1.54
CA THR A 121 -0.80 8.44 -1.27
C THR A 121 -1.49 7.87 -0.03
N MET A 122 -1.49 6.55 0.14
CA MET A 122 -2.08 5.90 1.31
C MET A 122 -1.31 6.23 2.59
N ASN A 123 0.03 6.20 2.55
CA ASN A 123 0.87 6.60 3.67
C ASN A 123 0.61 8.05 4.07
N GLU A 124 0.51 8.96 3.11
CA GLU A 124 0.23 10.37 3.40
C GLU A 124 -1.12 10.56 4.09
N ARG A 125 -2.18 9.86 3.63
CA ARG A 125 -3.49 9.90 4.31
C ARG A 125 -3.42 9.36 5.73
N ARG A 126 -2.73 8.23 5.93
CA ARG A 126 -2.54 7.64 7.27
C ARG A 126 -1.74 8.56 8.20
N ARG A 127 -0.72 9.26 7.67
CA ARG A 127 0.05 10.25 8.42
C ARG A 127 -0.84 11.38 8.92
N ILE A 128 -1.67 11.95 8.03
CA ILE A 128 -2.62 13.02 8.39
C ILE A 128 -3.58 12.56 9.47
N GLN A 129 -4.21 11.39 9.30
CA GLN A 129 -5.12 10.83 10.32
C GLN A 129 -4.43 10.62 11.67
N TYR A 130 -3.19 10.14 11.65
CA TYR A 130 -2.41 9.95 12.86
C TYR A 130 -2.13 11.29 13.57
N GLU A 131 -1.75 12.31 12.81
CA GLU A 131 -1.53 13.67 13.32
C GLU A 131 -2.82 14.29 13.90
N GLU A 132 -3.98 13.99 13.31
CA GLU A 132 -5.28 14.44 13.79
C GLU A 132 -5.72 13.73 15.08
N MET A 133 -5.42 12.43 15.23
CA MET A 133 -5.79 11.64 16.41
C MET A 133 -4.82 11.81 17.58
N ALA A 134 -3.54 12.10 17.32
CA ALA A 134 -2.51 12.17 18.35
C ALA A 134 -2.84 13.10 19.54
N PRO A 135 -3.44 14.29 19.36
CA PRO A 135 -3.85 15.16 20.46
C PRO A 135 -4.84 14.49 21.43
N GLU A 136 -5.77 13.67 20.93
CA GLU A 136 -6.76 12.97 21.75
C GLU A 136 -6.12 11.91 22.64
N PHE A 137 -5.12 11.17 22.13
CA PHE A 137 -4.34 10.25 22.96
C PHE A 137 -3.64 11.00 24.10
N ILE A 138 -2.98 12.11 23.78
CA ILE A 138 -2.26 12.93 24.77
C ILE A 138 -3.22 13.50 25.83
N GLU A 139 -4.38 14.01 25.42
CA GLU A 139 -5.40 14.54 26.34
C GLU A 139 -5.91 13.46 27.31
N ASN A 140 -6.00 12.21 26.85
CA ASN A 140 -6.39 11.07 27.66
C ASN A 140 -5.23 10.43 28.45
N GLY A 141 -4.02 11.01 28.40
CA GLY A 141 -2.84 10.48 29.09
C GLY A 141 -2.31 9.17 28.49
N LEU A 142 -2.58 8.93 27.21
CA LEU A 142 -2.11 7.78 26.46
C LEU A 142 -0.98 8.21 25.50
N ASP A 143 -0.02 7.32 25.28
CA ASP A 143 0.99 7.51 24.26
C ASP A 143 0.40 7.21 22.87
N PRO A 144 0.52 8.13 21.90
CA PRO A 144 0.00 7.89 20.55
C PRO A 144 0.84 6.79 19.86
N PRO A 145 0.20 5.88 19.10
CA PRO A 145 0.90 4.71 18.55
C PRO A 145 1.83 5.04 17.38
N GLU A 146 3.13 4.77 17.47
CA GLU A 146 4.12 5.12 16.44
C GLU A 146 3.63 4.95 14.97
N TYR A 147 3.63 6.06 14.21
CA TYR A 147 3.32 6.04 12.78
C TYR A 147 4.42 5.32 12.00
N LYS A 148 4.06 4.22 11.34
CA LYS A 148 4.96 3.43 10.49
C LYS A 148 4.57 3.55 9.03
N VAL A 149 5.51 4.04 8.23
CA VAL A 149 5.38 4.10 6.77
C VAL A 149 5.35 2.68 6.23
N ILE A 150 4.33 2.36 5.43
CA ILE A 150 4.26 1.09 4.74
C ILE A 150 5.20 1.14 3.53
N THR A 151 6.05 0.13 3.39
CA THR A 151 6.96 -0.03 2.24
C THR A 151 6.89 -1.46 1.70
N PHE A 152 7.21 -1.62 0.41
CA PHE A 152 7.37 -2.94 -0.21
C PHE A 152 8.84 -3.15 -0.57
N PRO A 153 9.48 -4.24 -0.10
CA PRO A 153 10.86 -4.56 -0.45
C PRO A 153 10.90 -5.24 -1.83
N PHE A 154 10.89 -4.45 -2.91
CA PHE A 154 11.02 -4.99 -4.26
C PHE A 154 12.41 -5.58 -4.51
N PHE A 155 12.47 -6.70 -5.24
CA PHE A 155 13.74 -7.23 -5.75
C PHE A 155 14.35 -6.25 -6.77
N GLU A 156 15.61 -5.86 -6.53
CA GLU A 156 16.43 -5.02 -7.40
C GLU A 156 17.82 -5.64 -7.58
N PRO A 157 18.45 -5.55 -8.78
CA PRO A 157 17.92 -4.94 -10.00
C PRO A 157 16.94 -5.85 -10.75
N VAL A 158 16.04 -5.26 -11.54
CA VAL A 158 15.15 -5.99 -12.47
C VAL A 158 15.99 -6.68 -13.57
N GLN A 159 16.23 -7.99 -13.43
CA GLN A 159 16.97 -8.80 -14.42
C GLN A 159 16.04 -9.70 -15.27
N PRO A 160 16.34 -9.92 -16.57
CA PRO A 160 15.54 -10.77 -17.46
C PRO A 160 15.27 -12.20 -16.95
N ASN A 161 16.24 -12.82 -16.29
CA ASN A 161 16.14 -14.19 -15.76
C ASN A 161 15.22 -14.29 -14.53
N LEU A 162 14.83 -13.16 -13.92
CA LEU A 162 13.94 -13.12 -12.76
C LEU A 162 12.50 -12.77 -13.13
N ILE A 163 12.19 -12.58 -14.42
CA ILE A 163 10.93 -11.95 -14.85
C ILE A 163 9.67 -12.61 -14.29
N ALA A 164 9.64 -13.94 -14.21
CA ALA A 164 8.51 -14.67 -13.64
C ALA A 164 8.33 -14.40 -12.14
N ILE A 165 9.43 -14.34 -11.38
CA ILE A 165 9.43 -14.03 -9.95
C ILE A 165 8.97 -12.59 -9.71
N LEU A 166 9.43 -11.65 -10.55
CA LEU A 166 9.07 -10.24 -10.44
C LEU A 166 7.58 -9.99 -10.79
N GLU A 167 7.01 -10.78 -11.69
CA GLU A 167 5.57 -10.75 -11.99
C GLU A 167 4.74 -11.27 -10.80
N GLU A 168 5.15 -12.39 -10.20
CA GLU A 168 4.51 -12.93 -9.00
C GLU A 168 4.61 -11.96 -7.82
N GLU A 169 5.80 -11.40 -7.57
CA GLU A 169 6.04 -10.40 -6.53
C GLU A 169 5.09 -9.20 -6.67
N ILE A 170 4.94 -8.64 -7.88
CA ILE A 170 4.07 -7.49 -8.04
C ILE A 170 2.59 -7.83 -7.92
N ASP A 171 2.17 -9.02 -8.39
CA ASP A 171 0.81 -9.50 -8.16
C ASP A 171 0.52 -9.66 -6.66
N LEU A 172 1.50 -10.18 -5.89
CA LEU A 172 1.39 -10.32 -4.44
C LEU A 172 1.26 -8.96 -3.74
N TYR A 173 2.13 -8.00 -4.08
CA TYR A 173 2.07 -6.67 -3.44
C TYR A 173 0.84 -5.86 -3.85
N GLU A 174 0.36 -6.00 -5.08
CA GLU A 174 -0.93 -5.41 -5.48
C GLU A 174 -2.09 -6.02 -4.68
N TYR A 175 -2.07 -7.34 -4.44
CA TYR A 175 -3.06 -8.01 -3.60
C TYR A 175 -3.02 -7.53 -2.14
N ILE A 176 -1.83 -7.47 -1.53
CA ILE A 176 -1.65 -6.98 -0.17
C ILE A 176 -2.11 -5.51 -0.06
N PHE A 177 -1.75 -4.67 -1.04
CA PHE A 177 -2.19 -3.28 -1.08
C PHE A 177 -3.71 -3.16 -1.17
N ASP A 178 -4.38 -3.92 -2.05
CA ASP A 178 -5.84 -3.87 -2.14
C ASP A 178 -6.50 -4.32 -0.84
N ARG A 179 -5.94 -5.32 -0.16
CA ARG A 179 -6.41 -5.72 1.18
C ARG A 179 -6.25 -4.60 2.20
N TRP A 180 -5.07 -3.98 2.32
CA TRP A 180 -4.89 -2.86 3.25
C TRP A 180 -5.79 -1.68 2.94
N ARG A 181 -5.98 -1.36 1.66
CA ARG A 181 -6.94 -0.34 1.22
C ARG A 181 -8.35 -0.70 1.69
N LYS A 182 -8.72 -1.98 1.57
CA LYS A 182 -10.03 -2.46 1.98
C LYS A 182 -10.22 -2.39 3.50
N ASP A 183 -9.25 -2.87 4.26
CA ASP A 183 -9.25 -2.80 5.73
C ASP A 183 -9.36 -1.34 6.19
N HIS A 184 -8.66 -0.42 5.52
CA HIS A 184 -8.75 1.01 5.81
C HIS A 184 -10.14 1.60 5.53
N ILE A 185 -10.75 1.28 4.38
CA ILE A 185 -12.11 1.74 4.06
C ILE A 185 -13.11 1.19 5.09
N MET A 186 -12.96 -0.08 5.48
CA MET A 186 -13.80 -0.68 6.51
C MET A 186 -13.63 0.04 7.86
N ALA A 187 -12.40 0.33 8.26
CA ALA A 187 -12.13 1.06 9.50
C ALA A 187 -12.75 2.46 9.49
N VAL A 188 -12.63 3.21 8.39
CA VAL A 188 -13.29 4.51 8.22
C VAL A 188 -14.81 4.36 8.27
N ALA A 189 -15.37 3.36 7.59
CA ALA A 189 -16.80 3.09 7.63
C ALA A 189 -17.29 2.77 9.05
N MET A 190 -16.52 2.01 9.83
CA MET A 190 -16.82 1.69 11.24
C MET A 190 -16.74 2.92 12.14
N ASP A 191 -15.73 3.77 11.96
CA ASP A 191 -15.56 5.01 12.73
C ASP A 191 -16.70 6.01 12.46
N GLU A 192 -17.01 6.23 11.18
CA GLU A 192 -18.15 7.07 10.77
C GLU A 192 -19.49 6.51 11.30
N SER A 193 -19.58 5.19 11.48
CA SER A 193 -20.78 4.55 12.00
C SER A 193 -20.84 4.39 13.51
N ALA A 194 -19.76 4.70 14.24
CA ALA A 194 -19.71 4.57 15.68
C ALA A 194 -20.87 5.36 16.33
N PRO A 195 -21.57 4.81 17.33
CA PRO A 195 -22.72 5.50 17.92
C PRO A 195 -22.27 6.79 18.60
N GLY A 196 -22.75 7.93 18.10
CA GLY A 196 -22.68 9.19 18.84
C GLY A 196 -23.73 9.24 19.96
N ASN A 197 -23.69 10.28 20.79
CA ASN A 197 -24.70 10.50 21.84
C ASN A 197 -26.12 10.76 21.31
N ASP A 198 -26.31 10.89 19.99
CA ASP A 198 -27.61 11.14 19.36
C ASP A 198 -28.12 9.88 18.61
N PRO A 199 -29.23 9.26 19.07
CA PRO A 199 -29.82 8.09 18.41
C PRO A 199 -30.25 8.33 16.96
N ALA A 200 -30.73 9.55 16.63
CA ALA A 200 -31.12 9.89 15.26
C ALA A 200 -29.91 9.90 14.31
N SER A 201 -28.73 10.19 14.85
CA SER A 201 -27.47 10.13 14.10
C SER A 201 -27.06 8.68 13.78
N GLY A 202 -27.41 7.70 14.63
CA GLY A 202 -27.02 6.30 14.47
C GLY A 202 -27.57 5.65 13.19
N ARG A 203 -28.83 5.92 12.84
CA ARG A 203 -29.45 5.41 11.60
C ARG A 203 -28.72 5.90 10.36
N GLN A 204 -28.51 7.21 10.25
CA GLN A 204 -27.88 7.82 9.07
C GLN A 204 -26.43 7.36 8.92
N ARG A 205 -25.73 7.22 10.05
CA ARG A 205 -24.37 6.68 10.14
C ARG A 205 -24.24 5.28 9.53
N ILE A 206 -25.10 4.35 9.92
CA ILE A 206 -25.11 2.99 9.37
C ILE A 206 -25.39 3.00 7.86
N LEU A 207 -26.33 3.85 7.40
CA LEU A 207 -26.63 4.00 5.97
C LEU A 207 -25.45 4.59 5.19
N ASN A 208 -24.74 5.57 5.75
CA ASN A 208 -23.54 6.14 5.12
C ASN A 208 -22.45 5.07 4.96
N SER A 209 -22.22 4.24 5.98
CA SER A 209 -21.26 3.13 5.91
C SER A 209 -21.69 2.07 4.90
N TYR A 210 -22.99 1.79 4.77
CA TYR A 210 -23.51 0.96 3.69
C TYR A 210 -23.18 1.52 2.31
N ASP A 211 -23.47 2.81 2.10
CA ASP A 211 -23.25 3.46 0.82
C ASP A 211 -21.74 3.50 0.49
N LEU A 212 -20.88 3.75 1.48
CA LEU A 212 -19.43 3.75 1.34
C LEU A 212 -18.88 2.35 0.98
N LEU A 213 -19.32 1.30 1.68
CA LEU A 213 -18.89 -0.07 1.43
C LEU A 213 -19.39 -0.59 0.07
N THR A 214 -20.62 -0.25 -0.30
CA THR A 214 -21.19 -0.59 -1.62
C THR A 214 -20.42 0.11 -2.74
N ALA A 215 -20.14 1.41 -2.61
CA ALA A 215 -19.37 2.17 -3.61
C ALA A 215 -17.95 1.64 -3.82
N ASN A 216 -17.39 0.93 -2.84
CA ASN A 216 -16.07 0.32 -2.90
C ASN A 216 -16.10 -1.19 -3.23
N GLY A 217 -17.28 -1.75 -3.56
CA GLY A 217 -17.45 -3.14 -3.99
C GLY A 217 -17.34 -4.16 -2.85
N PHE A 218 -17.62 -3.77 -1.61
CA PHE A 218 -17.67 -4.71 -0.48
C PHE A 218 -19.04 -5.36 -0.33
N ASN A 219 -20.10 -4.67 -0.74
CA ASN A 219 -21.48 -5.13 -0.63
C ASN A 219 -22.14 -5.11 -1.99
N GLU A 220 -22.82 -6.21 -2.33
CA GLU A 220 -23.67 -6.33 -3.53
C GLU A 220 -25.17 -6.43 -3.15
N GLY A 221 -25.48 -6.29 -1.87
CA GLY A 221 -26.83 -6.46 -1.33
C GLY A 221 -27.81 -5.34 -1.69
N LYS A 222 -29.07 -5.51 -1.26
CA LYS A 222 -30.06 -4.43 -1.26
C LYS A 222 -29.74 -3.46 -0.11
N ARG A 223 -29.82 -2.16 -0.38
CA ARG A 223 -29.71 -1.13 0.65
C ARG A 223 -30.80 -1.33 1.71
N PRO A 224 -30.47 -1.36 3.01
CA PRO A 224 -31.47 -1.55 4.06
C PRO A 224 -32.44 -0.36 4.09
N GLU A 225 -33.74 -0.65 4.08
CA GLU A 225 -34.82 0.35 4.01
C GLU A 225 -35.56 0.46 5.35
N THR A 226 -35.68 -0.66 6.07
CA THR A 226 -36.40 -0.73 7.34
C THR A 226 -35.47 -0.60 8.55
N GLU A 227 -35.99 -0.15 9.70
CA GLU A 227 -35.22 -0.05 10.95
C GLU A 227 -34.65 -1.40 11.41
N GLU A 228 -35.33 -2.51 11.09
CA GLU A 228 -34.88 -3.85 11.44
C GLU A 228 -33.69 -4.29 10.58
N GLU A 229 -33.76 -4.07 9.26
CA GLU A 229 -32.65 -4.31 8.33
C GLU A 229 -31.42 -3.44 8.67
N ILE A 230 -31.64 -2.16 9.02
CA ILE A 230 -30.55 -1.25 9.43
C ILE A 230 -29.87 -1.77 10.70
N ARG A 231 -30.65 -2.22 11.68
CA ARG A 231 -30.11 -2.79 12.93
C ARG A 231 -29.37 -4.10 12.71
N GLU A 232 -29.88 -4.96 11.83
CA GLU A 232 -29.23 -6.22 11.47
C GLU A 232 -27.90 -5.97 10.74
N TYR A 233 -27.89 -5.08 9.76
CA TYR A 233 -26.68 -4.69 9.05
C TYR A 233 -25.63 -4.06 9.98
N GLY A 234 -26.06 -3.16 10.89
CA GLY A 234 -25.19 -2.64 11.93
C GLY A 234 -24.58 -3.74 12.79
N ARG A 235 -25.38 -4.72 13.23
CA ARG A 235 -24.87 -5.88 13.97
C ARG A 235 -23.84 -6.68 13.17
N MET A 236 -24.05 -6.89 11.87
CA MET A 236 -23.08 -7.62 11.04
C MET A 236 -21.73 -6.90 10.95
N ILE A 237 -21.72 -5.58 10.79
CA ILE A 237 -20.48 -4.81 10.72
C ILE A 237 -19.78 -4.74 12.07
N PHE A 238 -20.54 -4.54 13.16
CA PHE A 238 -19.98 -4.26 14.48
C PHE A 238 -19.82 -5.50 15.37
N ALA A 239 -20.33 -6.66 14.97
CA ALA A 239 -20.16 -7.88 15.75
C ALA A 239 -18.67 -8.26 15.78
N PRO A 240 -18.05 -8.41 16.96
CA PRO A 240 -16.70 -8.94 17.07
C PRO A 240 -16.70 -10.38 16.53
N GLY A 241 -16.21 -10.58 15.31
CA GLY A 241 -16.19 -11.86 14.60
C GLY A 241 -16.89 -11.89 13.24
N GLY A 242 -17.48 -10.77 12.79
CA GLY A 242 -18.10 -10.65 11.46
C GLY A 242 -17.08 -10.35 10.34
N ASN A 243 -16.14 -11.27 10.10
CA ASN A 243 -15.39 -11.54 8.85
C ASN A 243 -14.09 -12.28 9.12
#